data_AF-A0A3G3IH45-F1
#
_entry.id   AF-A0A3G3IH45-F1
#
_cell.length_a   1.000
_cell.length_b   1.000
_cell.length_c   1.000
_cell.angle_alpha   90.00
_cell.angle_beta   90.00
_cell.angle_gamma   90.00
#
_symmetry.space_group_name_H-M   'P 1'
#
loop_
_entity.id
_entity.type
_entity.pdbx_description
1 polymer ?
#
loop_
_entity_poly.entity_id
_entity_poly.type
_entity_poly.pdbx_seq_one_letter_code
_entity_poly.pdbx_strand_id
1 'polypeptide(L)'
;MAKYDYSRFKDPDWSDDWVYQKPKPYTYNPDKEPNETTEEEKEYVGWPDPQIACDKEYWGIHEVKGGRLEIDVRRFEYACYRCGDHDPYFPEALRKKGPHYIASKVHRHDYTFNYLMDSIRNLKEDWNYEYKPLFNKVFSPKDAEDNYRTNTMMMFGDSEMFDSVELGSKWAYFNRMNTYYRIQAELYYTFLTKVIIEIHRIILRAMTMQLYQNTEYSVFDLKTYCNGAGVDFYHLKNWKVYLKYNDIYNFLKHNSIQAYEKLKKFNSKCLIETDQKYENGMFAMDWLNSKEINIDELLSDIVPFLQDFCKKVLGEDLKQAEWDYDDYFIETQKELEDPMEHFGIYGACGMSPWD
;
A
#
# COMPACT_ATOMS: atom_id res chain seq x y z
N MET A 1 -17.89 26.90 -27.31
CA MET A 1 -17.82 25.43 -27.45
C MET A 1 -17.66 25.12 -28.92
N ALA A 2 -16.53 24.55 -29.34
CA ALA A 2 -16.45 23.93 -30.66
C ALA A 2 -17.06 22.54 -30.49
N LYS A 3 -18.19 22.26 -31.16
CA LYS A 3 -18.78 20.92 -31.19
C LYS A 3 -17.84 20.03 -31.99
N TYR A 4 -17.33 18.97 -31.36
CA TYR A 4 -16.61 17.92 -32.05
C TYR A 4 -17.59 17.22 -33.02
N ASP A 5 -17.11 16.89 -34.22
CA ASP A 5 -17.94 16.32 -35.28
C ASP A 5 -18.01 14.80 -35.14
N TYR A 6 -18.96 14.33 -34.33
CA TYR A 6 -19.20 12.91 -34.08
C TYR A 6 -19.70 12.14 -35.32
N SER A 7 -20.06 12.83 -36.42
CA SER A 7 -20.63 12.19 -37.62
C SER A 7 -19.64 11.36 -38.44
N ARG A 8 -18.34 11.46 -38.13
CA ARG A 8 -17.26 10.74 -38.82
C ARG A 8 -17.08 9.32 -38.32
N PHE A 9 -17.63 9.01 -37.16
CA PHE A 9 -17.54 7.70 -36.55
C PHE A 9 -18.86 7.00 -36.78
N LYS A 10 -18.87 6.00 -37.65
CA LYS A 10 -19.98 5.05 -37.66
C LYS A 10 -19.97 4.39 -36.29
N ASP A 11 -21.02 4.65 -35.52
CA ASP A 11 -21.33 3.78 -34.40
C ASP A 11 -21.34 2.34 -34.93
N PRO A 12 -20.63 1.39 -34.29
CA PRO A 12 -20.85 -0.02 -34.53
C PRO A 12 -22.35 -0.30 -34.57
N ASP A 13 -22.81 -1.29 -35.33
CA ASP A 13 -24.24 -1.61 -35.43
C ASP A 13 -24.71 -2.17 -34.07
N TRP A 14 -25.04 -1.26 -33.13
CA TRP A 14 -25.41 -1.57 -31.75
C TRP A 14 -26.89 -1.93 -31.71
N SER A 15 -27.24 -3.17 -32.06
CA SER A 15 -28.55 -3.70 -31.66
C SER A 15 -28.61 -3.74 -30.13
N ASP A 16 -29.74 -3.35 -29.54
CA ASP A 16 -29.96 -3.31 -28.08
C ASP A 16 -29.87 -4.69 -27.38
N ASP A 17 -29.60 -5.76 -28.13
CA ASP A 17 -29.63 -7.16 -27.67
C ASP A 17 -28.38 -7.58 -26.87
N TRP A 18 -27.24 -6.89 -26.99
CA TRP A 18 -26.00 -7.31 -26.32
C TRP A 18 -25.94 -6.95 -24.82
N VAL A 19 -26.67 -5.91 -24.39
CA VAL A 19 -26.64 -5.39 -23.00
C VAL A 19 -27.28 -6.36 -21.99
N TYR A 20 -28.03 -7.37 -22.44
CA TYR A 20 -28.85 -8.22 -21.57
C TYR A 20 -28.49 -9.72 -21.54
N GLN A 21 -27.48 -10.18 -22.28
CA GLN A 21 -27.07 -11.58 -22.22
C GLN A 21 -25.86 -11.76 -21.31
N LYS A 22 -26.11 -12.12 -20.03
CA LYS A 22 -25.06 -12.73 -19.20
C LYS A 22 -24.58 -14.03 -19.89
N PRO A 23 -23.28 -14.19 -20.21
CA PRO A 23 -22.80 -15.45 -20.76
C PRO A 23 -22.96 -16.56 -19.71
N LYS A 24 -23.42 -17.74 -20.15
CA LYS A 24 -23.41 -18.94 -19.30
C LYS A 24 -21.96 -19.38 -19.06
N PRO A 25 -21.60 -19.84 -17.86
CA PRO A 25 -20.25 -20.33 -17.59
C PRO A 25 -19.92 -21.52 -18.50
N TYR A 26 -18.69 -21.53 -19.02
CA TYR A 26 -18.18 -22.57 -19.91
C TYR A 26 -18.11 -23.92 -19.18
N THR A 27 -18.93 -24.89 -19.58
CA THR A 27 -18.73 -26.30 -19.25
C THR A 27 -17.93 -26.95 -20.37
N TYR A 28 -16.62 -27.14 -20.15
CA TYR A 28 -15.77 -27.92 -21.04
C TYR A 28 -16.22 -29.39 -21.03
N ASN A 29 -16.62 -29.92 -22.20
CA ASN A 29 -16.91 -31.34 -22.38
C ASN A 29 -15.80 -31.96 -23.26
N PRO A 30 -14.87 -32.74 -22.69
CA PRO A 30 -13.69 -33.25 -23.39
C PRO A 30 -13.97 -34.27 -24.49
N ASP A 31 -15.21 -34.76 -24.62
CA ASP A 31 -15.56 -35.87 -25.52
C ASP A 31 -16.18 -35.43 -26.87
N LYS A 32 -16.23 -34.12 -27.18
CA LYS A 32 -16.72 -33.63 -28.47
C LYS A 32 -15.59 -33.46 -29.49
N GLU A 33 -15.69 -34.18 -30.62
CA GLU A 33 -14.77 -34.02 -31.76
C GLU A 33 -14.96 -32.66 -32.48
N PRO A 34 -13.90 -32.08 -33.09
CA PRO A 34 -13.83 -30.65 -33.46
C PRO A 34 -14.69 -30.20 -34.66
N ASN A 35 -15.52 -31.07 -35.24
CA ASN A 35 -16.10 -30.83 -36.57
C ASN A 35 -17.64 -30.82 -36.64
N GLU A 36 -18.34 -30.74 -35.51
CA GLU A 36 -19.79 -30.49 -35.50
C GLU A 36 -20.10 -29.11 -34.91
N THR A 37 -19.80 -28.06 -35.67
CA THR A 37 -20.33 -26.71 -35.39
C THR A 37 -21.81 -26.67 -35.78
N THR A 38 -22.71 -26.85 -34.81
CA THR A 38 -24.11 -26.46 -34.93
C THR A 38 -24.21 -24.93 -34.98
N GLU A 39 -25.16 -24.38 -35.75
CA GLU A 39 -25.36 -22.94 -35.99
C GLU A 39 -25.54 -22.05 -34.74
N GLU A 40 -25.53 -22.62 -33.53
CA GLU A 40 -25.60 -21.92 -32.24
C GLU A 40 -24.22 -21.54 -31.64
N GLU A 41 -23.09 -21.87 -32.28
CA GLU A 41 -21.72 -21.52 -31.79
C GLU A 41 -21.13 -20.23 -32.38
N LYS A 42 -21.98 -19.28 -32.80
CA LYS A 42 -21.53 -17.96 -33.30
C LYS A 42 -21.70 -16.87 -32.25
N GLU A 43 -20.69 -16.70 -31.40
CA GLU A 43 -20.12 -15.38 -31.05
C GLU A 43 -18.98 -15.57 -30.03
N TYR A 44 -17.90 -16.23 -30.45
CA TYR A 44 -16.61 -15.98 -29.81
C TYR A 44 -16.00 -14.78 -30.53
N VAL A 45 -16.17 -13.59 -29.96
CA VAL A 45 -15.63 -12.36 -30.54
C VAL A 45 -14.18 -12.25 -30.10
N GLY A 46 -13.25 -12.65 -30.97
CA GLY A 46 -11.82 -12.65 -30.70
C GLY A 46 -11.27 -11.29 -30.27
N TRP A 47 -10.06 -11.28 -29.71
CA TRP A 47 -9.34 -10.05 -29.38
C TRP A 47 -9.33 -9.07 -30.57
N PRO A 48 -9.55 -7.76 -30.34
CA PRO A 48 -9.45 -6.77 -31.40
C PRO A 48 -8.02 -6.77 -31.99
N ASP A 49 -7.89 -6.32 -33.24
CA ASP A 49 -6.58 -6.10 -33.86
C ASP A 49 -5.74 -5.22 -32.93
N PRO A 50 -4.51 -5.64 -32.53
CA PRO A 50 -3.65 -4.87 -31.64
C PRO A 50 -3.47 -3.41 -32.07
N GLN A 51 -3.45 -3.16 -33.37
CA GLN A 51 -3.27 -1.80 -33.90
C GLN A 51 -4.51 -0.92 -33.70
N ILE A 52 -5.70 -1.51 -33.55
CA ILE A 52 -6.95 -0.83 -33.22
C ILE A 52 -7.07 -0.67 -31.69
N ALA A 53 -6.61 -1.66 -30.92
CA ALA A 53 -6.60 -1.60 -29.46
C ALA A 53 -5.68 -0.47 -28.92
N CYS A 54 -4.65 -0.06 -29.65
CA CYS A 54 -3.82 1.08 -29.26
C CYS A 54 -4.44 2.46 -29.56
N ASP A 55 -5.55 2.53 -30.30
CA ASP A 55 -6.17 3.80 -30.66
C ASP A 55 -7.07 4.33 -29.54
N LYS A 56 -6.74 5.49 -28.96
CA LYS A 56 -7.57 6.14 -27.92
C LYS A 56 -9.03 6.35 -28.37
N GLU A 57 -9.26 6.57 -29.67
CA GLU A 57 -10.61 6.76 -30.20
C GLU A 57 -11.44 5.47 -30.18
N TYR A 58 -10.81 4.30 -30.28
CA TYR A 58 -11.47 2.99 -30.09
C TYR A 58 -12.01 2.85 -28.66
N TRP A 59 -11.22 3.29 -27.68
CA TRP A 59 -11.60 3.31 -26.26
C TRP A 59 -12.58 4.42 -25.91
N GLY A 60 -12.95 5.29 -26.86
CA GLY A 60 -13.80 6.45 -26.59
C GLY A 60 -13.12 7.51 -25.73
N ILE A 61 -11.78 7.57 -25.73
CA ILE A 61 -11.01 8.55 -24.96
C ILE A 61 -10.68 9.73 -25.87
N HIS A 62 -11.22 10.90 -25.54
CA HIS A 62 -11.06 12.12 -26.34
C HIS A 62 -10.39 13.23 -25.53
N GLU A 63 -9.32 13.82 -26.06
CA GLU A 63 -8.69 14.98 -25.45
C GLU A 63 -9.52 16.25 -25.69
N VAL A 64 -9.88 16.93 -24.60
CA VAL A 64 -10.62 18.20 -24.63
C VAL A 64 -9.74 19.37 -24.19
N LYS A 65 -10.25 20.59 -24.40
CA LYS A 65 -9.50 21.83 -24.09
C LYS A 65 -9.02 21.84 -22.64
N GLY A 66 -7.74 22.19 -22.46
CA GLY A 66 -7.10 22.26 -21.15
C GLY A 66 -6.39 20.98 -20.73
N GLY A 67 -6.20 20.01 -21.64
CA GLY A 67 -5.47 18.77 -21.37
C GLY A 67 -6.27 17.76 -20.55
N ARG A 68 -7.61 17.90 -20.52
CA ARG A 68 -8.52 16.99 -19.83
C ARG A 68 -9.01 15.90 -20.80
N LEU A 69 -9.51 14.80 -20.25
CA LEU A 69 -10.11 13.71 -21.03
C LEU A 69 -11.63 13.69 -20.91
N GLU A 70 -12.30 13.56 -22.06
CA GLU A 70 -13.72 13.20 -22.17
C GLU A 70 -13.82 11.74 -22.62
N ILE A 71 -14.63 10.97 -21.89
CA ILE A 71 -14.80 9.53 -22.07
C ILE A 71 -16.19 9.27 -22.62
N ASP A 72 -16.29 8.68 -23.81
CA ASP A 72 -17.51 8.02 -24.27
C ASP A 72 -17.68 6.74 -23.45
N VAL A 73 -18.65 6.78 -22.52
CA VAL A 73 -18.86 5.73 -21.53
C VAL A 73 -19.20 4.39 -22.17
N ARG A 74 -19.95 4.39 -23.29
CA ARG A 74 -20.37 3.15 -23.96
C ARG A 74 -19.21 2.52 -24.72
N ARG A 75 -18.40 3.33 -25.41
CA ARG A 75 -17.21 2.83 -26.12
C ARG A 75 -16.16 2.31 -25.15
N PHE A 76 -15.92 3.03 -24.05
CA PHE A 76 -15.00 2.58 -23.03
C PHE A 76 -15.46 1.27 -22.38
N GLU A 77 -16.74 1.17 -22.03
CA GLU A 77 -17.35 -0.06 -21.52
C GLU A 77 -17.15 -1.25 -22.46
N TYR A 78 -17.39 -1.03 -23.75
CA TYR A 78 -17.23 -2.05 -24.77
C TYR A 78 -15.77 -2.47 -24.92
N ALA A 79 -14.84 -1.53 -24.96
CA ALA A 79 -13.41 -1.82 -25.05
C ALA A 79 -12.93 -2.64 -23.85
N CYS A 80 -13.34 -2.27 -22.62
CA CYS A 80 -13.06 -3.07 -21.43
C CYS A 80 -13.60 -4.50 -21.54
N TYR A 81 -14.82 -4.69 -22.04
CA TYR A 81 -15.41 -6.02 -22.27
C TYR A 81 -14.66 -6.84 -23.33
N ARG A 82 -14.13 -6.18 -24.37
CA ARG A 82 -13.45 -6.85 -25.50
C ARG A 82 -12.00 -7.21 -25.21
N CYS A 83 -11.30 -6.39 -24.43
CA CYS A 83 -9.87 -6.55 -24.17
C CYS A 83 -9.57 -7.25 -22.83
N GLY A 84 -10.54 -7.38 -21.92
CA GLY A 84 -10.31 -8.06 -20.64
C GLY A 84 -11.58 -8.45 -19.88
N ASP A 85 -11.41 -8.88 -18.63
CA ASP A 85 -12.53 -9.08 -17.72
C ASP A 85 -13.14 -7.72 -17.37
N HIS A 86 -14.43 -7.54 -17.68
CA HIS A 86 -15.15 -6.27 -17.55
C HIS A 86 -15.16 -5.70 -16.12
N ASP A 87 -15.29 -6.58 -15.11
CA ASP A 87 -15.56 -6.20 -13.71
C ASP A 87 -14.44 -5.40 -13.00
N PRO A 88 -13.12 -5.70 -13.16
CA PRO A 88 -12.06 -4.89 -12.52
C PRO A 88 -11.81 -3.52 -13.17
N TYR A 89 -12.12 -3.36 -14.46
CA TYR A 89 -11.68 -2.20 -15.26
C TYR A 89 -12.77 -1.19 -15.58
N PHE A 90 -14.04 -1.55 -15.38
CA PHE A 90 -15.16 -0.67 -15.67
C PHE A 90 -15.99 -0.37 -14.41
N PRO A 91 -15.88 0.83 -13.82
CA PRO A 91 -16.61 1.17 -12.61
C PRO A 91 -18.13 1.24 -12.87
N GLU A 92 -18.94 0.47 -12.13
CA GLU A 92 -20.40 0.48 -12.29
C GLU A 92 -21.02 1.88 -12.10
N ALA A 93 -20.39 2.72 -11.27
CA ALA A 93 -20.79 4.09 -11.05
C ALA A 93 -20.65 4.98 -12.30
N LEU A 94 -19.75 4.64 -13.23
CA LEU A 94 -19.54 5.36 -14.49
C LEU A 94 -20.73 5.21 -15.44
N ARG A 95 -21.42 4.04 -15.47
CA ARG A 95 -22.65 3.83 -16.27
C ARG A 95 -23.72 4.90 -16.04
N LYS A 96 -23.75 5.44 -14.82
CA LYS A 96 -24.76 6.40 -14.37
C LYS A 96 -24.41 7.85 -14.68
N LYS A 97 -23.22 8.13 -15.24
CA LYS A 97 -22.71 9.49 -15.48
C LYS A 97 -23.16 10.11 -16.80
N GLY A 98 -23.80 9.33 -17.68
CA GLY A 98 -24.28 9.78 -18.98
C GLY A 98 -23.42 9.26 -20.15
N PRO A 99 -23.67 9.71 -21.39
CA PRO A 99 -22.97 9.20 -22.56
C PRO A 99 -21.51 9.66 -22.63
N HIS A 100 -21.22 10.89 -22.18
CA HIS A 100 -19.88 11.46 -22.15
C HIS A 100 -19.54 11.87 -20.71
N TYR A 101 -18.34 11.55 -20.26
CA TYR A 101 -17.89 11.80 -18.90
C TYR A 101 -16.51 12.46 -18.87
N ILE A 102 -16.34 13.47 -18.02
CA ILE A 102 -15.03 14.04 -17.69
C ILE A 102 -14.80 13.79 -16.22
N ALA A 103 -13.65 13.21 -15.87
CA ALA A 103 -13.35 12.85 -14.50
C ALA A 103 -13.28 14.09 -13.58
N SER A 104 -13.41 13.88 -12.27
CA SER A 104 -13.34 15.00 -11.31
C SER A 104 -11.90 15.50 -11.14
N LYS A 105 -10.91 14.62 -11.27
CA LYS A 105 -9.48 14.91 -11.08
C LYS A 105 -8.66 14.55 -12.32
N VAL A 106 -7.40 14.98 -12.36
CA VAL A 106 -6.48 14.62 -13.45
C VAL A 106 -5.64 13.42 -13.03
N HIS A 107 -4.97 13.55 -11.89
CA HIS A 107 -4.04 12.55 -11.40
C HIS A 107 -4.61 11.75 -10.23
N ARG A 108 -4.19 10.50 -10.09
CA ARG A 108 -4.59 9.62 -8.98
C ARG A 108 -4.35 10.26 -7.62
N HIS A 109 -3.21 10.93 -7.43
CA HIS A 109 -2.82 11.60 -6.16
C HIS A 109 -3.45 12.98 -5.97
N ASP A 110 -4.29 13.47 -6.90
CA ASP A 110 -5.16 14.62 -6.61
C ASP A 110 -6.27 14.26 -5.62
N TYR A 111 -6.54 12.96 -5.45
CA TYR A 111 -7.25 12.41 -4.28
C TYR A 111 -6.26 12.15 -3.16
N THR A 112 -6.50 12.79 -2.02
CA THR A 112 -5.65 12.65 -0.83
C THR A 112 -5.70 11.23 -0.29
N PHE A 113 -6.86 10.58 -0.40
CA PHE A 113 -7.05 9.17 -0.06
C PHE A 113 -6.04 8.27 -0.76
N ASN A 114 -5.89 8.42 -2.07
CA ASN A 114 -4.97 7.62 -2.87
C ASN A 114 -3.51 7.84 -2.46
N TYR A 115 -3.12 9.11 -2.27
CA TYR A 115 -1.79 9.44 -1.75
C TYR A 115 -1.52 8.78 -0.39
N LEU A 116 -2.48 8.86 0.54
CA LEU A 116 -2.36 8.26 1.87
C LEU A 116 -2.25 6.73 1.81
N MET A 117 -3.11 6.08 1.03
CA MET A 117 -3.14 4.62 0.94
C MET A 117 -1.87 4.08 0.29
N ASP A 118 -1.41 4.68 -0.80
CA ASP A 118 -0.16 4.30 -1.47
C ASP A 118 1.03 4.51 -0.54
N SER A 119 1.08 5.65 0.16
CA SER A 119 2.20 5.95 1.06
C SER A 119 2.30 4.96 2.21
N ILE A 120 1.17 4.53 2.79
CA ILE A 120 1.14 3.52 3.85
C ILE A 120 1.46 2.13 3.29
N ARG A 121 0.99 1.80 2.09
CA ARG A 121 1.36 0.54 1.42
C ARG A 121 2.86 0.46 1.21
N ASN A 122 3.47 1.50 0.64
CA ASN A 122 4.92 1.56 0.42
C ASN A 122 5.68 1.46 1.75
N LEU A 123 5.23 2.15 2.81
CA LEU A 123 5.83 2.05 4.14
C LEU A 123 5.74 0.62 4.72
N LYS A 124 4.64 -0.09 4.44
CA LYS A 124 4.45 -1.49 4.83
C LYS A 124 5.34 -2.43 4.03
N GLU A 125 5.56 -2.17 2.75
CA GLU A 125 6.50 -2.91 1.91
C GLU A 125 7.93 -2.71 2.40
N ASP A 126 8.36 -1.46 2.62
CA ASP A 126 9.67 -1.14 3.22
C ASP A 126 9.87 -1.88 4.55
N TRP A 127 8.85 -1.89 5.41
CA TRP A 127 8.93 -2.61 6.68
C TRP A 127 9.13 -4.11 6.50
N ASN A 128 8.35 -4.75 5.61
CA ASN A 128 8.38 -6.20 5.44
C ASN A 128 9.60 -6.70 4.67
N TYR A 129 10.05 -5.97 3.66
CA TYR A 129 11.07 -6.43 2.73
C TYR A 129 12.45 -5.83 3.00
N GLU A 130 12.53 -4.64 3.62
CA GLU A 130 13.81 -3.98 3.90
C GLU A 130 14.14 -3.97 5.39
N TYR A 131 13.28 -3.42 6.25
CA TYR A 131 13.64 -3.17 7.65
C TYR A 131 13.60 -4.40 8.55
N LYS A 132 12.48 -5.13 8.54
CA LYS A 132 12.28 -6.32 9.39
C LYS A 132 13.32 -7.41 9.11
N PRO A 133 13.74 -7.68 7.86
CA PRO A 133 14.82 -8.63 7.58
C PRO A 133 16.19 -8.27 8.17
N LEU A 134 16.47 -6.99 8.44
CA LEU A 134 17.75 -6.56 9.03
C LEU A 134 17.99 -7.13 10.43
N PHE A 135 16.93 -7.48 11.17
CA PHE A 135 17.09 -8.11 12.49
C PHE A 135 17.80 -9.46 12.43
N ASN A 136 17.66 -10.17 11.30
CA ASN A 136 18.34 -11.45 11.06
C ASN A 136 19.80 -11.27 10.60
N LYS A 137 20.24 -10.04 10.34
CA LYS A 137 21.62 -9.70 9.95
C LYS A 137 22.47 -9.24 11.14
N VAL A 138 21.86 -9.06 12.32
CA VAL A 138 22.59 -8.71 13.54
C VAL A 138 23.47 -9.89 13.95
N PHE A 139 24.75 -9.62 14.23
CA PHE A 139 25.72 -10.63 14.67
C PHE A 139 25.20 -11.42 15.86
N SER A 140 24.85 -12.69 15.63
CA SER A 140 24.11 -13.54 16.54
C SER A 140 25.01 -14.22 17.57
N PRO A 141 24.44 -14.81 18.63
CA PRO A 141 25.19 -15.66 19.56
C PRO A 141 25.84 -16.85 18.83
N LYS A 142 25.18 -17.36 17.78
CA LYS A 142 25.71 -18.44 16.95
C LYS A 142 26.92 -17.98 16.12
N ASP A 143 26.86 -16.78 15.56
CA ASP A 143 28.01 -16.21 14.85
C ASP A 143 29.21 -16.01 15.80
N ALA A 144 28.98 -15.62 17.05
CA ALA A 144 30.04 -15.51 18.06
C ALA A 144 30.67 -16.88 18.39
N GLU A 145 29.84 -17.91 18.56
CA GLU A 145 30.27 -19.29 18.77
C GLU A 145 31.14 -19.80 17.60
N ASP A 146 30.62 -19.68 16.38
CA ASP A 146 31.24 -20.22 15.19
C ASP A 146 32.53 -19.46 14.82
N ASN A 147 32.55 -18.14 15.03
CA ASN A 147 33.74 -17.31 14.86
C ASN A 147 34.82 -17.69 15.88
N TYR A 148 34.47 -17.87 17.17
CA TYR A 148 35.42 -18.33 18.18
C TYR A 148 35.98 -19.72 17.84
N ARG A 149 35.10 -20.67 17.51
CA ARG A 149 35.49 -22.05 17.16
C ARG A 149 36.45 -22.05 15.98
N THR A 150 36.07 -21.37 14.89
CA THR A 150 36.88 -21.31 13.66
C THR A 150 38.25 -20.70 13.90
N ASN A 151 38.31 -19.54 14.57
CA ASN A 151 39.58 -18.85 14.83
C ASN A 151 40.49 -19.67 15.75
N THR A 152 39.94 -20.26 16.81
CA THR A 152 40.75 -21.01 17.78
C THR A 152 41.25 -22.33 17.17
N MET A 153 40.43 -23.02 16.36
CA MET A 153 40.88 -24.19 15.61
C MET A 153 41.98 -23.85 14.60
N MET A 154 41.85 -22.73 13.88
CA MET A 154 42.88 -22.26 12.95
C MET A 154 44.20 -21.92 13.66
N MET A 155 44.15 -21.41 14.89
CA MET A 155 45.35 -21.02 15.65
C MET A 155 46.09 -22.20 16.29
N PHE A 156 45.36 -23.18 16.85
CA PHE A 156 45.99 -24.23 17.66
C PHE A 156 46.10 -25.58 16.96
N GLY A 157 45.26 -25.88 15.95
CA GLY A 157 45.41 -27.04 15.05
C GLY A 157 45.53 -28.43 15.70
N ASP A 158 45.27 -28.56 17.00
CA ASP A 158 45.57 -29.75 17.80
C ASP A 158 44.28 -30.44 18.27
N SER A 159 44.22 -31.75 18.07
CA SER A 159 43.12 -32.60 18.52
C SER A 159 42.94 -32.62 20.04
N GLU A 160 44.01 -32.42 20.82
CA GLU A 160 43.91 -32.42 22.30
C GLU A 160 43.19 -31.17 22.85
N MET A 161 43.13 -30.09 22.06
CA MET A 161 42.47 -28.84 22.45
C MET A 161 40.98 -28.80 22.09
N PHE A 162 40.44 -29.81 21.41
CA PHE A 162 39.09 -29.80 20.86
C PHE A 162 38.01 -29.51 21.92
N ASP A 163 38.06 -30.18 23.07
CA ASP A 163 37.09 -29.98 24.15
C ASP A 163 37.17 -28.57 24.75
N SER A 164 38.38 -28.02 24.85
CA SER A 164 38.60 -26.65 25.34
C SER A 164 38.09 -25.61 24.36
N VAL A 165 38.29 -25.83 23.06
CA VAL A 165 37.75 -24.98 21.99
C VAL A 165 36.23 -24.99 22.01
N GLU A 166 35.62 -26.17 22.16
CA GLU A 166 34.16 -26.30 22.22
C GLU A 166 33.60 -25.55 23.43
N LEU A 167 34.18 -25.75 24.62
CA LEU A 167 33.78 -25.02 25.83
C LEU A 167 33.91 -23.50 25.64
N GLY A 168 35.05 -23.03 25.11
CA GLY A 168 35.29 -21.61 24.85
C GLY A 168 34.29 -21.01 23.86
N SER A 169 33.90 -21.76 22.82
CA SER A 169 32.90 -21.32 21.84
C SER A 169 31.52 -21.15 22.48
N LYS A 170 31.12 -22.03 23.40
CA LYS A 170 29.89 -21.89 24.18
C LYS A 170 29.93 -20.69 25.11
N TRP A 171 31.08 -20.39 25.72
CA TRP A 171 31.23 -19.17 26.51
C TRP A 171 31.07 -17.91 25.65
N ALA A 172 31.61 -17.89 24.42
CA ALA A 172 31.41 -16.79 23.48
C ALA A 172 29.92 -16.60 23.11
N TYR A 173 29.20 -17.70 22.89
CA TYR A 173 27.74 -17.69 22.69
C TYR A 173 27.02 -17.00 23.86
N PHE A 174 27.25 -17.45 25.09
CA PHE A 174 26.54 -16.93 26.27
C PHE A 174 26.86 -15.47 26.54
N ASN A 175 28.13 -15.07 26.37
CA ASN A 175 28.55 -13.68 26.53
C ASN A 175 27.87 -12.75 25.50
N ARG A 176 27.58 -13.26 24.29
CA ARG A 176 26.91 -12.48 23.25
C ARG A 176 25.40 -12.35 23.46
N MET A 177 24.77 -13.31 24.15
CA MET A 177 23.31 -13.46 24.23
C MET A 177 22.58 -12.20 24.69
N ASN A 178 22.96 -11.61 25.82
CA ASN A 178 22.28 -10.42 26.36
C ASN A 178 22.44 -9.21 25.43
N THR A 179 23.63 -9.00 24.88
CA THR A 179 23.89 -7.89 23.96
C THR A 179 23.14 -8.05 22.65
N TYR A 180 22.98 -9.28 22.15
CA TYR A 180 22.21 -9.56 20.94
C TYR A 180 20.74 -9.15 21.10
N TYR A 181 20.06 -9.62 22.16
CA TYR A 181 18.66 -9.29 22.39
C TYR A 181 18.45 -7.80 22.66
N ARG A 182 19.38 -7.15 23.38
CA ARG A 182 19.33 -5.70 23.59
C ARG A 182 19.41 -4.94 22.27
N ILE A 183 20.38 -5.26 21.41
CA ILE A 183 20.52 -4.62 20.09
C ILE A 183 19.28 -4.85 19.21
N GLN A 184 18.71 -6.05 19.22
CA GLN A 184 17.47 -6.30 18.47
C GLN A 184 16.31 -5.43 18.96
N ALA A 185 16.14 -5.28 20.28
CA ALA A 185 15.12 -4.41 20.84
C ALA A 185 15.36 -2.93 20.50
N GLU A 186 16.61 -2.45 20.62
CA GLU A 186 17.01 -1.08 20.25
C GLU A 186 16.72 -0.79 18.77
N LEU A 187 17.06 -1.73 17.87
CA LEU A 187 16.76 -1.61 16.44
C LEU A 187 15.25 -1.59 16.19
N TYR A 188 14.49 -2.46 16.86
CA TYR A 188 13.04 -2.50 16.74
C TYR A 188 12.38 -1.17 17.12
N TYR A 189 12.73 -0.59 18.28
CA TYR A 189 12.18 0.70 18.70
C TYR A 189 12.67 1.88 17.86
N THR A 190 13.86 1.77 17.26
CA THR A 190 14.36 2.72 16.27
C THR A 190 13.49 2.71 15.01
N PHE A 191 13.20 1.52 14.46
CA PHE A 191 12.31 1.40 13.30
C PHE A 191 10.86 1.77 13.62
N LEU A 192 10.37 1.45 14.83
CA LEU A 192 9.07 1.92 15.30
C LEU A 192 9.00 3.45 15.25
N THR A 193 10.02 4.12 15.77
CA THR A 193 10.12 5.59 15.74
C THR A 193 10.12 6.11 14.31
N LYS A 194 10.91 5.50 13.41
CA LYS A 194 10.91 5.85 11.97
C LYS A 194 9.52 5.71 11.36
N VAL A 195 8.85 4.59 11.58
CA VAL A 195 7.50 4.33 11.05
C VAL A 195 6.50 5.39 11.54
N ILE A 196 6.54 5.75 12.82
CA ILE A 196 5.64 6.78 13.37
C ILE A 196 5.94 8.16 12.77
N ILE A 197 7.23 8.52 12.62
CA ILE A 197 7.64 9.76 11.95
C ILE A 197 7.15 9.79 10.50
N GLU A 198 7.24 8.68 9.78
CA GLU A 198 6.73 8.56 8.42
C GLU A 198 5.22 8.75 8.36
N ILE A 199 4.47 8.13 9.28
CA ILE A 199 3.01 8.32 9.38
C ILE A 199 2.68 9.81 9.64
N HIS A 200 3.40 10.47 10.56
CA HIS A 200 3.23 11.91 10.81
C HIS A 200 3.53 12.74 9.55
N ARG A 201 4.61 12.43 8.84
CA ARG A 201 5.00 13.09 7.58
C ARG A 201 3.92 12.93 6.51
N ILE A 202 3.41 11.71 6.33
CA ILE A 202 2.37 11.36 5.36
C ILE A 202 1.07 12.12 5.67
N ILE A 203 0.62 12.13 6.94
CA ILE A 203 -0.57 12.88 7.36
C ILE A 203 -0.39 14.38 7.16
N LEU A 204 0.76 14.94 7.55
CA LEU A 204 1.05 16.36 7.34
C LEU A 204 1.05 16.71 5.85
N ARG A 205 1.66 15.87 5.00
CA ARG A 205 1.64 16.10 3.55
C ARG A 205 0.22 16.11 3.00
N ALA A 206 -0.61 15.15 3.41
CA ALA A 206 -2.03 15.11 3.07
C ALA A 206 -2.77 16.39 3.50
N MET A 207 -2.52 16.90 4.71
CA MET A 207 -3.09 18.18 5.16
C MET A 207 -2.61 19.36 4.29
N THR A 208 -1.33 19.41 3.92
CA THR A 208 -0.80 20.50 3.07
C THR A 208 -1.34 20.48 1.65
N MET A 209 -1.68 19.29 1.11
CA MET A 209 -2.41 19.17 -0.17
C MET A 209 -3.79 19.81 -0.09
N GLN A 210 -4.38 19.86 1.11
CA GLN A 210 -5.69 20.45 1.42
C GLN A 210 -5.56 21.85 2.05
N LEU A 211 -4.58 22.63 1.58
CA LEU A 211 -4.35 24.04 1.95
C LEU A 211 -3.98 24.30 3.42
N TYR A 212 -3.48 23.30 4.15
CA TYR A 212 -2.87 23.56 5.46
C TYR A 212 -1.57 24.36 5.32
N GLN A 213 -1.46 25.49 6.02
CA GLN A 213 -0.35 26.45 5.87
C GLN A 213 0.50 26.69 7.14
N ASN A 214 0.21 26.01 8.25
CA ASN A 214 1.01 26.25 9.46
C ASN A 214 2.45 25.73 9.27
N THR A 215 3.39 26.43 9.90
CA THR A 215 4.82 26.13 9.84
C THR A 215 5.26 25.01 10.77
N GLU A 216 4.40 24.64 11.73
CA GLU A 216 4.66 23.60 12.73
C GLU A 216 3.61 22.50 12.62
N TYR A 217 3.97 21.29 13.09
CA TYR A 217 3.07 20.15 13.16
C TYR A 217 3.19 19.42 14.49
N SER A 218 2.02 19.19 15.10
CA SER A 218 1.82 18.33 16.23
C SER A 218 0.49 17.58 16.10
N VAL A 219 0.29 16.55 16.92
CA VAL A 219 -1.02 15.89 17.02
C VAL A 219 -2.12 16.85 17.46
N PHE A 220 -1.78 17.93 18.18
CA PHE A 220 -2.76 18.97 18.51
C PHE A 220 -3.21 19.76 17.27
N ASP A 221 -2.31 20.00 16.32
CA ASP A 221 -2.67 20.66 15.06
C ASP A 221 -3.57 19.79 14.20
N LEU A 222 -3.32 18.48 14.14
CA LEU A 222 -4.21 17.53 13.49
C LEU A 222 -5.62 17.56 14.12
N LYS A 223 -5.71 17.60 15.46
CA LYS A 223 -7.00 17.74 16.16
C LYS A 223 -7.71 19.03 15.78
N THR A 224 -6.97 20.14 15.78
CA THR A 224 -7.51 21.46 15.41
C THR A 224 -8.01 21.46 13.97
N TYR A 225 -7.28 20.80 13.06
CA TYR A 225 -7.69 20.63 11.67
C TYR A 225 -9.01 19.84 11.54
N CYS A 226 -9.13 18.69 12.22
CA CYS A 226 -10.37 17.91 12.23
C CYS A 226 -11.56 18.71 12.80
N ASN A 227 -11.35 19.43 13.91
CA ASN A 227 -12.38 20.26 14.52
C ASN A 227 -12.81 21.40 13.59
N GLY A 228 -11.88 21.98 12.83
CA GLY A 228 -12.18 23.00 11.81
C GLY A 228 -13.09 22.48 10.70
N ALA A 229 -13.02 21.18 10.39
CA ALA A 229 -13.93 20.48 9.48
C ALA A 229 -15.25 20.03 10.14
N GLY A 230 -15.48 20.36 11.42
CA GLY A 230 -16.67 19.95 12.17
C GLY A 230 -16.70 18.48 12.57
N VAL A 231 -15.55 17.79 12.53
CA VAL A 231 -15.43 16.37 12.90
C VAL A 231 -14.76 16.23 14.25
N ASP A 232 -15.47 15.61 15.21
CA ASP A 232 -14.84 15.20 16.45
C ASP A 232 -13.88 14.02 16.22
N PHE A 233 -12.60 14.30 16.39
CA PHE A 233 -11.51 13.35 16.17
C PHE A 233 -11.59 12.11 17.06
N TYR A 234 -12.25 12.17 18.23
CA TYR A 234 -12.45 10.98 19.07
C TYR A 234 -13.37 9.95 18.43
N HIS A 235 -14.19 10.37 17.45
CA HIS A 235 -15.10 9.51 16.70
C HIS A 235 -14.53 9.03 15.35
N LEU A 236 -13.28 9.38 15.04
CA LEU A 236 -12.55 8.76 13.93
C LEU A 236 -12.19 7.32 14.28
N LYS A 237 -12.42 6.40 13.34
CA LYS A 237 -12.03 4.99 13.49
C LYS A 237 -10.55 4.89 13.85
N ASN A 238 -10.22 3.99 14.77
CA ASN A 238 -8.84 3.70 15.19
C ASN A 238 -7.99 4.92 15.63
N TRP A 239 -8.59 6.06 15.93
CA TRP A 239 -7.88 7.24 16.47
C TRP A 239 -7.04 6.90 17.71
N LYS A 240 -7.57 6.03 18.58
CA LYS A 240 -6.86 5.58 19.79
C LYS A 240 -5.57 4.84 19.47
N VAL A 241 -5.49 4.13 18.34
CA VAL A 241 -4.26 3.45 17.89
C VAL A 241 -3.21 4.48 17.52
N TYR A 242 -3.56 5.46 16.69
CA TYR A 242 -2.66 6.55 16.35
C TYR A 242 -2.16 7.29 17.60
N LEU A 243 -3.07 7.61 18.53
CA LEU A 243 -2.72 8.30 19.77
C LEU A 243 -1.78 7.45 20.67
N LYS A 244 -2.03 6.14 20.79
CA LYS A 244 -1.16 5.20 21.52
C LYS A 244 0.27 5.29 21.00
N TYR A 245 0.45 5.17 19.69
CA TYR A 245 1.79 5.19 19.09
C TYR A 245 2.44 6.57 19.12
N ASN A 246 1.67 7.66 18.99
CA ASN A 246 2.19 9.00 19.23
C ASN A 246 2.68 9.18 20.68
N ASP A 247 1.99 8.63 21.68
CA ASP A 247 2.43 8.71 23.07
C ASP A 247 3.71 7.89 23.31
N ILE A 248 3.83 6.70 22.71
CA ILE A 248 5.06 5.90 22.70
C ILE A 248 6.21 6.68 22.05
N TYR A 249 5.98 7.29 20.88
CA TYR A 249 6.96 8.11 20.18
C TYR A 249 7.44 9.29 21.04
N ASN A 250 6.52 10.01 21.68
CA ASN A 250 6.88 11.12 22.55
C ASN A 250 7.72 10.65 23.75
N PHE A 251 7.42 9.46 24.30
CA PHE A 251 8.23 8.87 25.37
C PHE A 251 9.64 8.51 24.89
N LEU A 252 9.76 7.81 23.77
CA LEU A 252 11.04 7.46 23.14
C LEU A 252 11.88 8.69 22.77
N LYS A 253 11.24 9.74 22.24
CA LYS A 253 11.88 10.98 21.81
C LYS A 253 12.41 11.81 22.99
N HIS A 254 11.62 11.93 24.06
CA HIS A 254 11.90 12.92 25.11
C HIS A 254 12.54 12.35 26.38
N ASN A 255 12.45 11.04 26.65
CA ASN A 255 13.00 10.40 27.86
C ASN A 255 12.65 11.17 29.15
N SER A 256 11.42 11.70 29.22
CA SER A 256 10.95 12.57 30.30
C SER A 256 9.85 11.93 31.11
N ILE A 257 9.81 12.26 32.41
CA ILE A 257 8.76 11.83 33.34
C ILE A 257 7.39 12.24 32.83
N GLN A 258 7.26 13.42 32.20
CA GLN A 258 5.97 13.87 31.68
C GLN A 258 5.46 12.94 30.57
N ALA A 259 6.33 12.54 29.65
CA ALA A 259 5.96 11.61 28.58
C ALA A 259 5.66 10.21 29.14
N TYR A 260 6.45 9.75 30.11
CA TYR A 260 6.22 8.50 30.83
C TYR A 260 4.85 8.47 31.54
N GLU A 261 4.52 9.48 32.36
CA GLU A 261 3.27 9.55 33.10
C GLU A 261 2.06 9.68 32.16
N LYS A 262 2.22 10.37 31.03
CA LYS A 262 1.19 10.41 29.99
C LYS A 262 0.95 9.02 29.40
N LEU A 263 2.01 8.30 29.01
CA LEU A 263 1.91 6.95 28.49
C LEU A 263 1.30 6.00 29.53
N LYS A 264 1.72 6.09 30.80
CA LYS A 264 1.18 5.32 31.93
C LYS A 264 -0.31 5.57 32.14
N LYS A 265 -0.75 6.82 32.05
CA LYS A 265 -2.16 7.19 32.27
C LYS A 265 -3.08 6.64 31.18
N PHE A 266 -2.67 6.69 29.92
CA PHE A 266 -3.55 6.39 28.79
C PHE A 266 -3.31 5.00 28.18
N ASN A 267 -2.10 4.46 28.28
CA ASN A 267 -1.69 3.19 27.66
C ASN A 267 -0.70 2.43 28.58
N SER A 268 -1.07 2.21 29.85
CA SER A 268 -0.21 1.58 30.86
C SER A 268 0.38 0.23 30.46
N LYS A 269 -0.36 -0.57 29.68
CA LYS A 269 0.10 -1.89 29.20
C LYS A 269 1.36 -1.82 28.34
N CYS A 270 1.59 -0.70 27.67
CA CYS A 270 2.79 -0.47 26.87
C CYS A 270 4.05 -0.27 27.74
N LEU A 271 3.92 -0.19 29.06
CA LEU A 271 5.03 -0.11 30.01
C LEU A 271 5.24 -1.47 30.68
N ILE A 272 6.49 -1.78 31.03
CA ILE A 272 6.83 -2.94 31.84
C ILE A 272 6.30 -2.73 33.27
N GLU A 273 5.72 -3.77 33.85
CA GLU A 273 5.34 -3.78 35.26
C GLU A 273 6.60 -3.88 36.13
N THR A 274 6.89 -2.83 36.89
CA THR A 274 8.06 -2.75 37.76
C THR A 274 7.78 -1.85 38.95
N ASP A 275 8.41 -2.18 40.09
CA ASP A 275 8.40 -1.34 41.31
C ASP A 275 9.37 -0.16 41.21
N GLN A 276 10.24 -0.15 40.20
CA GLN A 276 11.18 0.94 39.98
C GLN A 276 10.45 2.20 39.52
N LYS A 277 10.94 3.35 39.98
CA LYS A 277 10.44 4.67 39.55
C LYS A 277 11.21 5.14 38.32
N TYR A 278 10.48 5.57 37.29
CA TYR A 278 11.08 6.21 36.12
C TYR A 278 11.59 7.61 36.49
N GLU A 279 12.81 7.93 36.07
CA GLU A 279 13.45 9.23 36.27
C GLU A 279 13.85 9.86 34.93
N ASN A 280 13.94 11.20 34.89
CA ASN A 280 14.31 11.93 33.68
C ASN A 280 15.69 11.46 33.16
N GLY A 281 15.78 11.19 31.86
CA GLY A 281 17.01 10.73 31.23
C GLY A 281 17.25 9.23 31.32
N MET A 282 16.42 8.47 32.05
CA MET A 282 16.43 7.01 31.94
C MET A 282 16.02 6.59 30.53
N PHE A 283 16.68 5.56 30.01
CA PHE A 283 16.48 5.12 28.65
C PHE A 283 15.07 4.54 28.46
N ALA A 284 14.22 5.23 27.69
CA ALA A 284 12.80 4.91 27.59
C ALA A 284 12.51 3.50 27.04
N MET A 285 13.39 2.97 26.18
CA MET A 285 13.21 1.63 25.60
C MET A 285 13.22 0.52 26.65
N ASP A 286 14.00 0.67 27.72
CA ASP A 286 14.09 -0.31 28.82
C ASP A 286 12.80 -0.40 29.65
N TRP A 287 11.86 0.52 29.42
CA TRP A 287 10.59 0.61 30.15
C TRP A 287 9.38 0.19 29.31
N LEU A 288 9.58 -0.13 28.03
CA LEU A 288 8.50 -0.49 27.12
C LEU A 288 8.24 -2.01 27.10
N ASN A 289 6.96 -2.37 27.14
CA ASN A 289 6.52 -3.75 27.00
C ASN A 289 6.38 -4.12 25.51
N SER A 290 7.34 -4.87 24.98
CA SER A 290 7.35 -5.29 23.57
C SER A 290 6.15 -6.14 23.15
N LYS A 291 5.43 -6.79 24.08
CA LYS A 291 4.23 -7.58 23.78
C LYS A 291 3.04 -6.72 23.34
N GLU A 292 3.02 -5.45 23.71
CA GLU A 292 1.89 -4.52 23.48
C GLU A 292 2.19 -3.53 22.34
N ILE A 293 3.35 -3.68 21.69
CA ILE A 293 3.89 -2.75 20.71
C ILE A 293 4.30 -3.54 19.46
N ASN A 294 3.49 -3.40 18.41
CA ASN A 294 3.64 -4.17 17.17
C ASN A 294 3.55 -3.26 15.94
N ILE A 295 4.65 -3.16 15.18
CA ILE A 295 4.71 -2.35 13.95
C ILE A 295 3.76 -2.90 12.87
N ASP A 296 3.62 -4.21 12.74
CA ASP A 296 2.70 -4.83 11.77
C ASP A 296 1.25 -4.44 12.08
N GLU A 297 0.86 -4.47 13.36
CA GLU A 297 -0.46 -4.02 13.81
C GLU A 297 -0.65 -2.52 13.61
N LEU A 298 0.35 -1.68 13.93
CA LEU A 298 0.28 -0.23 13.66
C LEU A 298 -0.02 0.05 12.19
N LEU A 299 0.74 -0.56 11.28
CA LEU A 299 0.60 -0.33 9.84
C LEU A 299 -0.71 -0.86 9.27
N SER A 300 -1.30 -1.90 9.88
CA SER A 300 -2.63 -2.39 9.54
C SER A 300 -3.74 -1.48 10.10
N ASP A 301 -3.65 -1.14 11.39
CA ASP A 301 -4.71 -0.46 12.11
C ASP A 301 -4.77 1.05 11.84
N ILE A 302 -3.71 1.64 11.28
CA ILE A 302 -3.73 3.03 10.83
C ILE A 302 -4.59 3.23 9.58
N VAL A 303 -4.76 2.20 8.75
CA VAL A 303 -5.52 2.30 7.51
C VAL A 303 -6.97 2.71 7.77
N PRO A 304 -7.76 2.03 8.63
CA PRO A 304 -9.12 2.46 8.96
C PRO A 304 -9.22 3.92 9.46
N PHE A 305 -8.21 4.40 10.19
CA PHE A 305 -8.15 5.79 10.64
C PHE A 305 -8.01 6.75 9.46
N LEU A 306 -7.07 6.49 8.56
CA LEU A 306 -6.82 7.34 7.38
C LEU A 306 -8.00 7.33 6.41
N GLN A 307 -8.65 6.18 6.21
CA GLN A 307 -9.86 6.08 5.39
C GLN A 307 -11.00 6.92 5.96
N ASP A 308 -11.24 6.81 7.27
CA ASP A 308 -12.31 7.56 7.95
C ASP A 308 -11.98 9.05 8.02
N PHE A 309 -10.69 9.41 8.13
CA PHE A 309 -10.19 10.78 8.01
C PHE A 309 -10.50 11.36 6.62
N CYS A 310 -10.15 10.68 5.53
CA CYS A 310 -10.45 11.16 4.17
C CYS A 310 -11.96 11.35 3.96
N LYS A 311 -12.74 10.37 4.40
CA LYS A 311 -14.20 10.39 4.22
C LYS A 311 -14.88 11.50 5.02
N LYS A 312 -14.55 11.63 6.31
CA LYS A 312 -15.28 12.54 7.22
C LYS A 312 -14.69 13.95 7.23
N VAL A 313 -13.37 14.07 7.21
CA VAL A 313 -12.66 15.36 7.36
C VAL A 313 -12.46 16.03 6.00
N LEU A 314 -12.03 15.26 4.99
CA LEU A 314 -11.77 15.80 3.65
C LEU A 314 -13.00 15.72 2.72
N GLY A 315 -14.02 14.95 3.10
CA GLY A 315 -15.23 14.76 2.30
C GLY A 315 -15.01 13.97 1.01
N GLU A 316 -13.91 13.21 0.91
CA GLU A 316 -13.61 12.42 -0.28
C GLU A 316 -14.49 11.15 -0.36
N ASP A 317 -15.00 10.84 -1.55
CA ASP A 317 -15.66 9.57 -1.83
C ASP A 317 -14.59 8.53 -2.20
N LEU A 318 -14.34 7.60 -1.28
CA LEU A 318 -13.29 6.59 -1.42
C LEU A 318 -13.50 5.69 -2.63
N LYS A 319 -14.76 5.41 -3.02
CA LYS A 319 -15.05 4.58 -4.20
C LYS A 319 -14.84 5.33 -5.50
N GLN A 320 -15.09 6.64 -5.51
CA GLN A 320 -14.80 7.46 -6.69
C GLN A 320 -13.30 7.68 -6.82
N ALA A 321 -12.58 7.84 -5.70
CA ALA A 321 -11.13 8.01 -5.72
C ALA A 321 -10.40 6.86 -6.41
N GLU A 322 -10.96 5.66 -6.51
CA GLU A 322 -10.35 4.52 -7.21
C GLU A 322 -10.24 4.71 -8.73
N TRP A 323 -11.13 5.50 -9.35
CA TRP A 323 -11.23 5.59 -10.82
C TRP A 323 -11.54 6.98 -11.39
N ASP A 324 -12.01 7.94 -10.58
CA ASP A 324 -12.52 9.24 -11.03
C ASP A 324 -11.41 10.28 -11.29
N TYR A 325 -10.40 9.88 -12.05
CA TYR A 325 -9.30 10.73 -12.49
C TYR A 325 -8.90 10.40 -13.94
N ASP A 326 -8.45 11.40 -14.70
CA ASP A 326 -8.14 11.23 -16.12
C ASP A 326 -7.11 10.11 -16.36
N ASP A 327 -6.05 10.02 -15.55
CA ASP A 327 -5.00 9.01 -15.73
C ASP A 327 -5.55 7.57 -15.64
N TYR A 328 -6.64 7.32 -14.89
CA TYR A 328 -7.25 6.00 -14.76
C TYR A 328 -7.62 5.40 -16.11
N PHE A 329 -8.20 6.20 -17.00
CA PHE A 329 -8.69 5.74 -18.30
C PHE A 329 -7.53 5.41 -19.25
N ILE A 330 -6.44 6.17 -19.16
CA ILE A 330 -5.22 5.94 -19.94
C ILE A 330 -4.48 4.71 -19.41
N GLU A 331 -4.36 4.57 -18.10
CA GLU A 331 -3.76 3.40 -17.46
C GLU A 331 -4.55 2.14 -17.81
N THR A 332 -5.88 2.18 -17.68
CA THR A 332 -6.77 1.06 -18.04
C THR A 332 -6.60 0.63 -19.50
N GLN A 333 -6.53 1.59 -20.43
CA GLN A 333 -6.24 1.29 -21.83
C GLN A 333 -4.90 0.54 -21.96
N LYS A 334 -3.84 1.03 -21.33
CA LYS A 334 -2.51 0.43 -21.40
C LYS A 334 -2.45 -0.97 -20.78
N GLU A 335 -3.15 -1.17 -19.66
CA GLU A 335 -3.22 -2.48 -19.00
C GLU A 335 -3.90 -3.52 -19.89
N LEU A 336 -4.91 -3.10 -20.63
CA LEU A 336 -5.74 -4.00 -21.42
C LEU A 336 -5.30 -4.14 -22.88
N GLU A 337 -4.59 -3.16 -23.45
CA GLU A 337 -4.03 -3.27 -24.81
C GLU A 337 -2.88 -4.29 -24.85
N ASP A 338 -2.05 -4.31 -23.80
CA ASP A 338 -0.97 -5.27 -23.65
C ASP A 338 -0.72 -5.61 -22.17
N PRO A 339 -1.51 -6.54 -21.60
CA PRO A 339 -1.35 -6.96 -20.21
C PRO A 339 0.04 -7.51 -19.92
N MET A 340 0.66 -8.18 -20.89
CA MET A 340 1.98 -8.80 -20.71
C MET A 340 3.12 -7.78 -20.71
N GLU A 341 3.02 -6.72 -21.52
CA GLU A 341 3.94 -5.58 -21.45
C GLU A 341 3.72 -4.80 -20.15
N HIS A 342 2.45 -4.52 -19.80
CA HIS A 342 2.10 -3.76 -18.63
C HIS A 342 2.58 -4.43 -17.31
N PHE A 343 2.38 -5.74 -17.17
CA PHE A 343 2.88 -6.50 -16.02
C PHE A 343 4.39 -6.83 -16.10
N GLY A 344 5.10 -6.35 -17.13
CA GLY A 344 6.54 -6.55 -17.31
C GLY A 344 6.95 -8.00 -17.60
N ILE A 345 6.00 -8.82 -18.05
CA ILE A 345 6.21 -10.26 -18.28
C ILE A 345 7.16 -10.47 -19.46
N TYR A 346 7.05 -9.67 -20.53
CA TYR A 346 7.97 -9.72 -21.67
C TYR A 346 9.43 -9.47 -21.27
N GLY A 347 9.66 -8.54 -20.33
CA GLY A 347 10.99 -8.30 -19.76
C GLY A 347 11.52 -9.44 -18.90
N ALA A 348 10.63 -10.22 -18.27
CA ALA A 348 10.99 -11.38 -17.45
C ALA A 348 11.22 -12.66 -18.28
N CYS A 349 10.52 -12.83 -19.42
CA CYS A 349 10.66 -14.00 -20.29
C CYS A 349 11.58 -13.78 -21.50
N GLY A 350 12.08 -12.56 -21.72
CA GLY A 350 13.02 -12.24 -22.80
C GLY A 350 12.41 -12.36 -24.19
N MET A 351 11.09 -12.26 -24.30
CA MET A 351 10.35 -12.26 -25.57
C MET A 351 9.50 -10.99 -25.62
N SER A 352 9.77 -10.10 -26.56
CA SER A 352 8.78 -9.12 -27.03
C SER A 352 7.92 -9.79 -28.12
N PRO A 353 6.61 -9.55 -28.21
CA PRO A 353 5.79 -9.99 -29.34
C PRO A 353 6.23 -9.38 -30.68
N TRP A 354 7.08 -8.37 -30.60
CA TRP A 354 7.47 -7.50 -31.70
C TRP A 354 8.94 -7.65 -32.11
N ASP A 355 9.66 -8.62 -31.52
CA ASP A 355 11.06 -8.97 -31.87
C ASP A 355 11.18 -10.18 -32.81
#